data_AF-A0A5A9X564-F1
#
_entry.id   AF-A0A5A9X564-F1
#
_cell.length_a   1.000
_cell.length_b   1.000
_cell.length_c   1.000
_cell.angle_alpha   90.00
_cell.angle_beta   90.00
_cell.angle_gamma   90.00
#
_symmetry.space_group_name_H-M   'P 1'
#
loop_
_entity.id
_entity.type
_entity.pdbx_description
1 polymer ?
#
loop_
_entity_poly.entity_id
_entity_poly.type
_entity_poly.pdbx_seq_one_letter_code
_entity_poly.pdbx_strand_id
1 'polypeptide(L)' 'MTEELQTTVGSPVLKITRNYRDHGGSVFQISITIHPADRFTFSTRLTKEKK' A
#
# COMPACT_ATOMS: atom_id res chain seq x y z
N MET A 1 -5.15 6.54 15.24
CA MET A 1 -4.18 5.85 14.35
C MET A 1 -3.42 4.73 15.04
N THR A 2 -2.53 4.97 16.01
CA THR A 2 -1.77 3.87 16.66
C THR A 2 -2.66 2.92 17.46
N GLU A 3 -3.70 3.43 18.11
CA GLU A 3 -4.70 2.61 18.83
C GLU A 3 -5.50 1.73 17.86
N GLU A 4 -6.00 2.26 16.74
CA GLU A 4 -6.72 1.48 15.72
C GLU A 4 -5.83 0.40 15.09
N LEU A 5 -4.54 0.70 14.96
CA LEU A 5 -3.54 -0.22 14.44
C LEU A 5 -2.87 -1.07 15.52
N GLN A 6 -3.29 -1.00 16.78
CA GLN A 6 -2.73 -1.77 17.91
C GLN A 6 -1.19 -1.85 17.84
N THR A 7 -0.55 -0.68 17.76
CA THR A 7 0.90 -0.51 17.59
C THR A 7 1.40 0.67 18.42
N THR A 8 2.70 0.76 18.65
CA THR A 8 3.27 1.87 19.43
C THR A 8 3.66 3.04 18.54
N VAL A 9 3.67 4.24 19.12
CA VAL A 9 4.15 5.45 18.41
C VAL A 9 5.62 5.27 18.07
N GLY A 10 5.98 5.56 16.82
CA GLY A 10 7.34 5.39 16.32
C GLY A 10 7.64 3.99 15.76
N SER A 11 6.72 3.02 15.90
CA SER A 11 6.87 1.72 15.24
C SER A 11 6.90 1.85 13.72
N PRO A 12 7.71 1.04 13.02
CA PRO A 12 7.72 0.99 11.57
C PRO A 12 6.39 0.44 11.01
N VAL A 13 5.97 0.99 9.88
CA VAL A 13 4.75 0.59 9.16
C VAL A 13 4.99 0.53 7.66
N LEU A 14 4.21 -0.28 6.96
CA LEU A 14 4.07 -0.23 5.51
C LEU A 14 2.87 0.64 5.15
N LYS A 15 3.12 1.79 4.49
CA LYS A 15 2.07 2.63 3.90
C LYS A 15 1.97 2.38 2.40
N ILE A 16 0.80 1.98 1.93
CA ILE A 16 0.53 1.74 0.51
C ILE A 16 -0.42 2.83 0.00
N THR A 17 0.03 3.61 -0.97
CA THR A 17 -0.81 4.53 -1.73
C THR A 17 -1.15 3.88 -3.07
N ARG A 18 -2.45 3.68 -3.34
CA ARG A 18 -2.93 3.17 -4.64
C ARG A 18 -3.64 4.29 -5.39
N ASN A 19 -3.19 4.56 -6.61
CA ASN A 19 -3.83 5.49 -7.53
C ASN A 19 -4.51 4.67 -8.63
N TYR A 20 -5.83 4.64 -8.62
CA TYR A 20 -6.62 3.99 -9.66
C TYR A 20 -6.87 5.00 -10.78
N ARG A 21 -6.46 4.63 -11.99
CA ARG A 21 -6.64 5.42 -13.20
C ARG A 21 -7.72 4.81 -14.06
N ASP A 22 -8.50 5.67 -14.71
CA ASP A 22 -9.50 5.26 -15.67
C ASP A 22 -8.85 4.88 -17.01
N HIS A 23 -9.68 4.52 -17.99
CA HIS A 23 -9.22 4.17 -19.34
C HIS A 23 -8.52 5.33 -20.07
N GLY A 24 -8.79 6.59 -19.70
CA GLY A 24 -8.12 7.78 -20.23
C GLY A 24 -6.81 8.10 -19.51
N GLY A 25 -6.43 7.31 -18.50
CA GLY A 25 -5.23 7.54 -17.68
C GLY A 25 -5.42 8.58 -16.57
N SER A 26 -6.62 9.13 -16.40
CA SER A 26 -6.93 10.10 -15.34
C SER A 26 -7.16 9.38 -14.03
N VAL A 27 -6.68 9.94 -12.92
CA VAL A 27 -6.92 9.36 -11.59
C VAL A 27 -8.39 9.56 -11.23
N PHE A 28 -9.10 8.47 -10.97
CA PHE A 28 -10.50 8.52 -10.52
C PHE A 28 -10.66 8.15 -9.04
N GLN A 29 -9.67 7.46 -8.44
CA GLN A 29 -9.69 7.12 -7.03
C GLN A 29 -8.28 6.99 -6.45
N ILE A 30 -8.13 7.43 -5.21
CA ILE A 30 -6.90 7.24 -4.41
C ILE A 30 -7.28 6.55 -3.11
N SER A 31 -6.50 5.53 -2.72
CA SER A 31 -6.62 4.90 -1.41
C SER A 31 -5.27 4.90 -0.68
N ILE A 32 -5.31 5.08 0.63
CA ILE A 32 -4.16 4.96 1.51
C ILE A 32 -4.46 3.83 2.51
N THR A 33 -3.61 2.80 2.55
CA THR A 33 -3.67 1.75 3.57
C THR A 33 -2.38 1.72 4.37
N ILE A 34 -2.49 1.50 5.69
CA ILE A 34 -1.35 1.46 6.61
C ILE A 34 -1.37 0.10 7.32
N HIS A 35 -0.24 -0.59 7.32
CA HIS A 35 -0.08 -1.91 7.93
C HIS A 35 1.12 -1.91 8.90
N PRO A 36 0.97 -2.38 10.15
CA PRO A 36 2.09 -2.59 11.05
C PRO A 36 3.10 -3.59 10.46
N ALA A 37 4.39 -3.23 10.51
CA ALA A 37 5.45 -3.98 9.80
C ALA A 37 5.74 -5.37 10.39
N ASP A 38 5.39 -5.60 11.65
CA ASP A 38 5.63 -6.84 12.39
C ASP A 38 4.68 -7.98 11.98
N ARG A 39 3.57 -7.68 11.31
CA ARG A 39 2.51 -8.66 11.03
C ARG A 39 1.88 -8.54 9.64
N PHE A 40 2.54 -7.84 8.73
CA PHE A 40 2.11 -7.74 7.34
C PHE A 40 3.29 -7.87 6.38
N THR A 41 3.13 -8.76 5.40
CA THR A 41 4.09 -8.96 4.32
C THR A 41 3.41 -8.70 2.99
N PHE A 42 4.01 -7.83 2.17
CA PHE A 42 3.61 -7.62 0.78
C PHE A 42 4.53 -8.42 -0.15
N SER A 43 3.94 -9.18 -1.06
CA SER A 43 4.68 -9.92 -2.09
C SER A 43 4.13 -9.56 -3.47
N THR A 44 5.03 -9.38 -4.43
CA THR A 44 4.67 -9.15 -5.83
C THR A 44 5.50 -10.06 -6.72
N ARG A 45 4.91 -10.51 -7.83
CA ARG A 45 5.60 -11.26 -8.86
C ARG A 45 5.82 -10.34 -10.05
N LEU A 46 7.08 -10.01 -10.31
CA LEU A 46 7.46 -9.28 -11.51
C LEU A 46 7.71 -10.26 -12.64
N THR A 47 7.18 -9.96 -13.81
CA THR A 47 7.49 -10.67 -15.05
C THR A 47 8.27 -9.76 -15.96
N LYS A 48 9.28 -10.29 -16.65
CA LYS A 48 9.97 -9.55 -17.70
C LYS A 48 8.99 -9.27 -18.84
N GLU A 49 9.04 -8.07 -19.39
CA GLU A 49 8.31 -7.73 -20.61
C GLU A 49 8.76 -8.64 -21.76
N LYS A 50 7.79 -9.24 -22.46
CA LYS A 50 8.09 -10.01 -23.67
C LYS A 50 8.37 -9.00 -24.79
N LYS A 51 9.53 -9.15 -25.42
CA LYS A 51 9.95 -8.35 -26.59
C LYS A 51 9.10 -8.69 -27.81
#